data_AF-A0A1L7W801-F1
#
_entry.id   AF-A0A1L7W801-F1
#
_cell.length_a   1.000
_cell.length_b   1.000
_cell.length_c   1.000
_cell.angle_alpha   90.00
_cell.angle_beta   90.00
_cell.angle_gamma   90.00
#
_symmetry.space_group_name_H-M   'P 1'
#
loop_
_entity.id
_entity.type
_entity.pdbx_description
1 polymer ?
#
loop_
_entity_poly.entity_id
_entity_poly.type
_entity_poly.pdbx_seq_one_letter_code
_entity_poly.pdbx_strand_id
1 'polypeptide(L)'
;MLKVKTAFTFDFFPFIKFPQIMSQPSTEIHESTNPGATCCSSEEGIAYKDLSPEQKEISDILRNMDRDPDLMGLVDLGKDGVFRFLDADRNIHYAVPLRPALIKALIDRLPYDPEVEKFWRGVDGTKVPEEQWYNPPEGILPPPLTEDERREEKELMDKNKEKIDKIREDLKNGINRERLVFIESDNKLQ
;
A
#
# COMPACT_ATOMS: atom_id res chain seq x y z
N MET A 1 12.46 7.18 2.72
CA MET A 1 11.46 6.35 2.02
C MET A 1 10.53 5.80 3.07
N LEU A 2 9.22 5.94 2.89
CA LEU A 2 8.26 5.38 3.81
C LEU A 2 8.40 3.85 3.79
N LYS A 3 8.78 3.30 4.94
CA LYS A 3 8.99 1.87 5.16
C LYS A 3 7.95 1.47 6.21
N VAL A 4 6.68 1.34 5.75
CA VAL A 4 5.52 1.08 6.61
C VAL A 4 5.71 -0.27 7.27
N LYS A 5 5.81 -0.31 8.60
CA LYS A 5 5.91 -1.56 9.33
C LYS A 5 4.62 -1.76 10.10
N THR A 6 3.55 -2.17 9.42
CA THR A 6 2.32 -2.55 10.12
C THR A 6 1.51 -3.59 9.36
N ALA A 7 0.95 -4.50 10.16
CA ALA A 7 0.18 -5.66 9.76
C ALA A 7 -1.01 -5.25 8.89
N PHE A 8 -0.87 -5.47 7.57
CA PHE A 8 -2.04 -5.84 6.79
C PHE A 8 -2.55 -7.14 7.40
N THR A 9 -3.78 -7.10 7.93
CA THR A 9 -4.51 -8.29 8.30
C THR A 9 -4.45 -9.28 7.13
N PHE A 10 -4.17 -10.52 7.49
CA PHE A 10 -3.60 -11.60 6.71
C PHE A 10 -4.52 -12.16 5.60
N ASP A 11 -5.57 -11.44 5.21
CA ASP A 11 -6.64 -11.91 4.33
C ASP A 11 -6.56 -11.39 2.89
N PHE A 12 -5.53 -10.60 2.56
CA PHE A 12 -5.58 -9.70 1.40
C PHE A 12 -4.40 -9.77 0.43
N PHE A 13 -3.83 -10.96 0.23
CA PHE A 13 -2.66 -11.31 -0.59
C PHE A 13 -1.32 -11.20 0.18
N PRO A 14 -0.51 -12.29 0.22
CA PRO A 14 0.65 -12.37 1.10
C PRO A 14 1.93 -11.65 0.61
N PHE A 15 1.88 -10.82 -0.45
CA PHE A 15 3.10 -10.32 -1.12
C PHE A 15 3.45 -8.85 -0.88
N ILE A 16 2.69 -8.13 -0.05
CA ILE A 16 3.04 -6.74 0.27
C ILE A 16 4.06 -6.72 1.41
N LYS A 17 5.34 -6.89 1.06
CA LYS A 17 6.45 -6.57 1.96
C LYS A 17 6.72 -5.08 1.82
N PHE A 18 6.21 -4.28 2.76
CA PHE A 18 6.76 -2.94 2.96
C PHE A 18 8.16 -3.13 3.56
N PRO A 19 9.23 -2.70 2.87
CA PRO A 19 10.58 -2.93 3.38
C PRO A 19 10.73 -2.18 4.70
N GLN A 20 11.48 -2.73 5.66
CA GLN A 20 11.56 -2.28 7.05
C GLN A 20 12.92 -1.61 7.30
N ILE A 21 12.93 -0.34 7.74
CA ILE A 21 14.10 0.27 8.41
C ILE A 21 13.56 1.19 9.50
N MET A 22 13.56 0.71 10.73
CA MET A 22 14.29 1.28 11.88
C MET A 22 14.22 0.24 13.01
N SER A 23 15.39 -0.17 13.51
CA SER A 23 15.51 -1.02 14.69
C SER A 23 14.95 -0.32 15.92
N GLN A 24 14.02 -0.97 16.62
CA GLN A 24 13.92 -0.85 18.07
C GLN A 24 13.59 -2.22 18.69
N PRO A 25 14.10 -2.49 19.91
CA PRO A 25 14.13 -3.82 20.51
C PRO A 25 12.74 -4.27 20.95
N SER A 26 12.56 -5.59 20.98
CA SER A 26 11.42 -6.28 21.56
C SER A 26 11.11 -5.74 22.95
N THR A 27 9.97 -5.08 23.10
CA THR A 27 9.43 -4.77 24.42
C THR A 27 8.01 -5.31 24.50
N GLU A 28 7.82 -6.05 25.58
CA GLU A 28 6.63 -6.81 25.95
C GLU A 28 5.39 -5.93 25.98
N ILE A 29 4.26 -6.54 25.65
CA ILE A 29 2.92 -5.94 25.73
C ILE A 29 2.68 -5.59 27.19
N HIS A 30 2.70 -4.29 27.52
CA HIS A 30 2.13 -3.79 28.76
C HIS A 30 0.88 -3.00 28.43
N GLU A 31 -0.24 -3.57 28.83
CA GLU A 31 -1.57 -2.97 28.86
C GLU A 31 -1.49 -1.63 29.61
N SER A 32 -1.85 -0.54 28.92
CA SER A 32 -2.06 0.75 29.58
C SER A 32 -3.37 1.36 29.10
N THR A 33 -4.36 1.28 29.98
CA THR A 33 -5.69 1.87 29.86
C THR A 33 -5.58 3.39 29.78
N ASN A 34 -6.09 4.00 28.71
CA ASN A 34 -6.34 5.45 28.66
C ASN A 34 -7.69 5.71 27.98
N PRO A 35 -8.75 6.07 28.73
CA PRO A 35 -10.08 6.31 28.18
C PRO A 35 -10.18 7.77 27.74
N GLY A 36 -9.79 8.07 26.50
CA GLY A 36 -9.82 9.47 26.04
C GLY A 36 -9.58 9.76 24.57
N ALA A 37 -9.45 8.74 23.72
CA ALA A 37 -9.39 8.92 22.27
C ALA A 37 -10.35 7.94 21.62
N THR A 38 -11.57 8.39 21.33
CA THR A 38 -12.45 7.68 20.41
C THR A 38 -11.87 7.87 19.00
N CYS A 39 -10.87 7.06 18.66
CA CYS A 39 -10.55 6.76 17.27
C CYS A 39 -11.66 5.81 16.80
N CYS A 40 -12.33 6.15 15.71
CA CYS A 40 -13.39 5.34 15.13
C CYS A 40 -12.81 4.05 14.52
N SER A 41 -12.39 3.11 15.36
CA SER A 41 -12.15 1.73 14.94
C SER A 41 -13.52 1.06 14.83
N SER A 42 -14.22 1.26 13.71
CA SER A 42 -15.29 0.31 13.38
C SER A 42 -14.61 -1.02 13.07
N GLU A 43 -14.77 -2.01 13.95
CA GLU A 43 -14.30 -3.38 13.73
C GLU A 43 -14.91 -3.98 12.44
N GLU A 44 -15.95 -3.36 11.89
CA GLU A 44 -16.57 -3.66 10.61
C GLU A 44 -15.99 -2.73 9.52
N GLY A 45 -15.32 -3.32 8.52
CA GLY A 45 -14.82 -2.57 7.37
C GLY A 45 -15.95 -1.98 6.50
N ILE A 46 -15.63 -0.96 5.71
CA ILE A 46 -16.59 -0.18 4.92
C ILE A 46 -16.79 -0.82 3.53
N ALA A 47 -18.03 -1.10 3.16
CA ALA A 47 -18.37 -1.61 1.84
C ALA A 47 -18.14 -0.56 0.73
N TYR A 48 -17.79 -1.01 -0.48
CA TYR A 48 -17.44 -0.11 -1.59
C TYR A 48 -18.52 0.93 -1.89
N LYS A 49 -19.79 0.54 -1.86
CA LYS A 49 -20.94 1.43 -2.11
C LYS A 49 -21.01 2.62 -1.14
N ASP A 50 -20.54 2.42 0.10
CA ASP A 50 -20.61 3.38 1.20
C ASP A 50 -19.34 4.24 1.34
N LEU A 51 -18.32 3.99 0.51
CA LEU A 51 -17.11 4.80 0.48
C LEU A 51 -17.35 6.22 -0.06
N SER A 52 -16.57 7.17 0.46
CA SER A 52 -16.44 8.51 -0.11
C SER A 52 -15.88 8.44 -1.55
N PRO A 53 -16.08 9.48 -2.38
CA PRO A 53 -15.57 9.50 -3.75
C PRO A 53 -14.06 9.21 -3.85
N GLU A 54 -13.24 9.85 -3.02
CA GLU A 54 -11.78 9.64 -2.99
C GLU A 54 -11.42 8.20 -2.60
N GLN A 55 -12.14 7.60 -1.65
CA GLN A 55 -11.92 6.22 -1.23
C GLN A 55 -12.38 5.21 -2.29
N LYS A 56 -13.40 5.52 -3.09
CA LYS A 56 -13.77 4.72 -4.27
C LYS A 56 -12.66 4.78 -5.31
N GLU A 57 -12.19 5.98 -5.62
CA GLU A 57 -11.13 6.21 -6.61
C GLU A 57 -9.82 5.50 -6.24
N ILE A 58 -9.37 5.55 -4.98
CA ILE A 58 -8.21 4.75 -4.53
C ILE A 58 -8.49 3.24 -4.64
N SER A 59 -9.70 2.79 -4.33
CA SER A 59 -10.04 1.37 -4.47
C SER A 59 -9.98 0.91 -5.92
N ASP A 60 -10.42 1.75 -6.86
CA ASP A 60 -10.40 1.46 -8.29
C ASP A 60 -8.96 1.44 -8.82
N ILE A 61 -8.12 2.40 -8.41
CA ILE A 61 -6.68 2.42 -8.72
C ILE A 61 -6.01 1.12 -8.24
N LEU A 62 -6.28 0.69 -6.99
CA LEU A 62 -5.69 -0.52 -6.42
C LEU A 62 -6.21 -1.81 -7.08
N ARG A 63 -7.41 -1.80 -7.66
CA ARG A 63 -7.99 -2.94 -8.39
C ARG A 63 -7.45 -3.04 -9.81
N ASN A 64 -7.25 -1.91 -10.48
CA ASN A 64 -6.84 -1.84 -11.88
C ASN A 64 -5.34 -2.03 -12.10
N MET A 65 -4.54 -1.89 -11.03
CA MET A 65 -3.14 -2.24 -11.05
C MET A 65 -3.02 -3.76 -11.25
N ASP A 66 -2.66 -4.18 -12.46
CA ASP A 66 -2.39 -5.59 -12.78
C ASP A 66 -1.15 -6.04 -11.98
N ARG A 67 -1.40 -6.75 -10.88
CA ARG A 67 -0.35 -7.25 -9.99
C ARG A 67 -0.07 -8.68 -10.37
N ASP A 68 0.85 -8.87 -11.30
CA ASP A 68 1.37 -10.20 -11.58
C ASP A 68 2.17 -10.69 -10.35
N PRO A 69 1.69 -11.75 -9.66
CA PRO A 69 2.35 -12.28 -8.47
C PRO A 69 3.75 -12.83 -8.78
N ASP A 70 4.06 -13.15 -10.04
CA ASP A 70 5.36 -13.70 -10.41
C ASP A 70 6.45 -12.61 -10.51
N LEU A 71 6.06 -11.33 -10.52
CA LEU A 71 7.00 -10.20 -10.60
C LEU A 71 7.74 -9.90 -9.30
N MET A 72 7.37 -10.55 -8.19
CA MET A 72 7.93 -10.25 -6.85
C MET A 72 7.91 -8.73 -6.58
N GLY A 73 6.77 -8.14 -6.97
CA GLY A 73 6.64 -6.71 -7.10
C GLY A 73 6.14 -6.02 -5.85
N LEU A 74 6.44 -4.73 -5.73
CA LEU A 74 5.97 -3.88 -4.65
C LEU A 74 5.19 -2.69 -5.19
N VAL A 75 4.32 -2.16 -4.33
CA VAL A 75 3.59 -0.93 -4.59
C VAL A 75 4.28 0.21 -3.84
N ASP A 76 4.60 1.28 -4.54
CA ASP A 76 5.32 2.44 -4.01
C ASP A 76 4.51 3.72 -4.22
N LEU A 77 4.34 4.51 -3.16
CA LEU A 77 3.96 5.92 -3.31
C LEU A 77 5.27 6.72 -3.26
N GLY A 78 5.71 7.18 -4.43
CA GLY A 78 6.93 7.97 -4.54
C GLY A 78 6.79 9.32 -3.83
N LYS A 79 7.91 9.90 -3.38
CA LYS A 79 7.93 11.22 -2.72
C LYS A 79 7.43 12.35 -3.63
N ASP A 80 7.40 12.09 -4.93
CA ASP A 80 6.84 12.94 -5.98
C ASP A 80 5.31 12.88 -6.05
N GLY A 81 4.65 12.01 -5.28
CA GLY A 81 3.20 11.83 -5.28
C GLY A 81 2.69 10.91 -6.38
N VAL A 82 3.57 10.22 -7.09
CA VAL A 82 3.21 9.24 -8.12
C VAL A 82 3.21 7.84 -7.51
N PHE A 83 2.08 7.16 -7.66
CA PHE A 83 1.86 5.81 -7.17
C PHE A 83 2.23 4.79 -8.24
N ARG A 84 3.08 3.82 -7.90
CA ARG A 84 3.72 2.90 -8.84
C ARG A 84 3.60 1.45 -8.40
N PHE A 85 3.54 0.56 -9.39
CA PHE A 85 3.82 -0.86 -9.22
C PHE A 85 5.17 -1.18 -9.86
N LEU A 86 6.04 -1.80 -9.08
CA LEU A 86 7.41 -2.10 -9.43
C LEU A 86 7.64 -3.60 -9.35
N ASP A 87 8.44 -4.18 -10.23
CA ASP A 87 8.92 -5.56 -10.04
C ASP A 87 10.14 -5.63 -9.09
N ALA A 88 10.69 -6.83 -8.90
CA ALA A 88 11.88 -7.09 -8.09
C ALA A 88 13.10 -6.22 -8.46
N ASP A 89 13.24 -5.87 -9.74
CA ASP A 89 14.35 -5.09 -10.29
C ASP A 89 14.01 -3.58 -10.42
N ARG A 90 12.80 -3.20 -9.98
CA ARG A 90 12.27 -1.83 -9.98
C ARG A 90 11.91 -1.29 -11.36
N ASN A 91 11.63 -2.17 -12.32
CA ASN A 91 10.95 -1.74 -13.54
C ASN A 91 9.51 -1.37 -13.19
N ILE A 92 9.02 -0.28 -13.77
CA ILE A 92 7.68 0.27 -13.49
C ILE A 92 6.68 -0.36 -14.45
N HIS A 93 5.71 -1.10 -13.91
CA HIS A 93 4.66 -1.79 -14.67
C HIS A 93 3.35 -1.01 -14.70
N TYR A 94 3.14 -0.14 -13.71
CA TYR A 94 1.98 0.73 -13.59
C TYR A 94 2.39 2.00 -12.86
N ALA A 95 1.91 3.16 -13.33
CA ALA A 95 2.08 4.43 -12.63
C ALA A 95 0.83 5.30 -12.78
N VAL A 96 0.46 5.98 -11.71
CA VAL A 96 -0.62 6.98 -11.70
C VAL A 96 -0.25 8.14 -10.77
N PRO A 97 -0.36 9.40 -11.21
CA PRO A 97 -0.18 10.55 -10.32
C PRO A 97 -1.36 10.65 -9.36
N LEU A 98 -1.10 10.86 -8.07
CA LEU A 98 -2.18 11.08 -7.11
C LEU A 98 -2.31 12.57 -6.79
N ARG A 99 -3.54 13.09 -6.89
CA ARG A 99 -3.89 14.40 -6.32
C ARG A 99 -3.82 14.33 -4.79
N PRO A 100 -3.61 15.46 -4.06
CA PRO A 100 -3.45 15.45 -2.61
C PRO A 100 -4.57 14.72 -1.84
N ALA A 101 -5.82 14.84 -2.31
CA ALA A 101 -6.97 14.16 -1.71
C ALA A 101 -6.90 12.62 -1.83
N LEU A 102 -6.28 12.10 -2.88
CA LEU A 102 -6.08 10.65 -3.08
C LEU A 102 -4.90 10.12 -2.28
N ILE A 103 -3.81 10.90 -2.21
CA ILE A 103 -2.70 10.60 -1.29
C ILE A 103 -3.24 10.46 0.14
N LYS A 104 -4.12 11.39 0.54
CA LYS A 104 -4.81 11.32 1.82
C LYS A 104 -5.66 10.05 1.96
N ALA A 105 -6.56 9.80 1.01
CA ALA A 105 -7.41 8.61 1.07
C ALA A 105 -6.63 7.29 1.13
N LEU A 106 -5.43 7.24 0.54
CA LEU A 106 -4.53 6.09 0.65
C LEU A 106 -3.89 5.99 2.05
N ILE A 107 -3.39 7.11 2.60
CA ILE A 107 -2.78 7.15 3.94
C ILE A 107 -3.80 6.82 5.03
N ASP A 108 -5.06 7.20 4.85
CA ASP A 108 -6.16 6.93 5.79
C ASP A 108 -6.45 5.44 5.99
N ARG A 109 -5.98 4.59 5.08
CA ARG A 109 -6.06 3.13 5.19
C ARG A 109 -4.89 2.53 5.98
N LEU A 110 -3.94 3.36 6.39
CA LEU A 110 -2.77 2.97 7.16
C LEU A 110 -2.91 3.48 8.59
N PRO A 111 -2.28 2.81 9.57
CA PRO A 111 -2.20 3.31 10.94
C PRO A 111 -1.71 4.75 10.96
N TYR A 112 -2.38 5.56 11.77
CA TYR A 112 -2.06 6.98 11.90
C TYR A 112 -0.60 7.18 12.34
N ASP A 113 0.13 8.00 11.59
CA ASP A 113 1.45 8.51 11.96
C ASP A 113 1.53 10.01 11.62
N PRO A 114 1.69 10.89 12.62
CA PRO A 114 1.72 12.34 12.41
C PRO A 114 2.90 12.81 11.55
N GLU A 115 4.05 12.11 11.61
CA GLU A 115 5.21 12.46 10.79
C GLU A 115 4.98 12.05 9.33
N VAL A 116 4.27 10.95 9.09
CA VAL A 116 3.84 10.53 7.74
C VAL A 116 2.86 11.54 7.16
N GLU A 117 1.83 11.94 7.91
CA GLU A 117 0.89 12.96 7.43
C GLU A 117 1.57 14.29 7.11
N LYS A 118 2.47 14.73 7.99
CA LYS A 118 3.25 15.95 7.78
C LYS A 118 4.13 15.86 6.53
N PHE A 119 4.75 14.70 6.29
CA PHE A 119 5.58 14.47 5.12
C PHE A 119 4.78 14.60 3.80
N TRP A 120 3.57 14.06 3.77
CA TRP A 120 2.74 14.06 2.56
C TRP A 120 1.95 15.37 2.35
N ARG A 121 1.99 16.30 3.30
CA ARG A 121 1.33 17.60 3.19
C ARG A 121 1.89 18.39 2.01
N GLY A 122 1.00 18.79 1.10
CA GLY A 122 1.35 19.60 -0.07
C GLY A 122 1.99 18.82 -1.22
N VAL A 123 2.19 17.50 -1.09
CA VAL A 123 2.63 16.65 -2.20
C VAL A 123 1.47 16.48 -3.18
N ASP A 124 1.77 16.65 -4.48
CA ASP A 124 0.78 16.61 -5.56
C ASP A 124 1.41 15.98 -6.80
N GLY A 125 1.11 14.69 -7.02
CA GLY A 125 1.64 13.93 -8.15
C GLY A 125 1.13 14.43 -9.50
N THR A 126 0.02 15.17 -9.54
CA THR A 126 -0.55 15.68 -10.80
C THR A 126 0.28 16.80 -11.42
N LYS A 127 1.25 17.34 -10.67
CA LYS A 127 2.23 18.32 -11.14
C LYS A 127 3.48 17.67 -11.74
N VAL A 128 3.64 16.36 -11.62
CA VAL A 128 4.79 15.62 -12.16
C VAL A 128 4.55 15.38 -13.66
N PRO A 129 5.50 15.76 -14.54
CA PRO A 129 5.40 15.46 -15.98
C PRO A 129 5.21 13.96 -16.23
N GLU A 130 4.37 13.60 -17.19
CA GLU A 130 4.02 12.20 -17.51
C GLU A 130 5.25 11.34 -17.81
N GLU A 131 6.25 11.92 -18.48
CA GLU A 131 7.55 11.30 -18.76
C GLU A 131 8.24 10.77 -17.48
N GLN A 132 8.08 11.46 -16.36
CA GLN A 132 8.67 11.08 -15.07
C GLN A 132 7.86 10.03 -14.30
N TRP A 133 6.66 9.68 -14.77
CA TRP A 133 5.87 8.63 -14.12
C TRP A 133 6.56 7.27 -14.29
N TYR A 134 7.11 7.01 -15.48
CA TYR A 134 7.84 5.78 -15.82
C TYR A 134 9.35 5.97 -15.94
N ASN A 135 9.85 7.20 -15.85
CA ASN A 135 11.28 7.51 -15.78
C ASN A 135 11.57 8.54 -14.67
N PRO A 136 11.35 8.18 -13.39
CA PRO A 136 11.53 9.12 -12.30
C PRO A 136 13.01 9.48 -12.10
N PRO A 137 13.31 10.69 -11.57
CA PRO A 137 14.65 11.05 -11.17
C PRO A 137 15.31 10.04 -10.21
N GLU A 138 16.63 10.00 -10.22
CA GLU A 138 17.42 9.14 -9.33
C GLU A 138 17.05 9.38 -7.85
N GLY A 139 16.90 8.30 -7.08
CA GLY A 139 16.57 8.35 -5.65
C GLY A 139 15.08 8.48 -5.32
N ILE A 140 14.19 8.53 -6.31
CA ILE A 140 12.73 8.42 -6.11
C ILE A 140 12.33 6.96 -5.82
N LEU A 141 12.81 6.02 -6.62
CA LEU A 141 12.44 4.61 -6.50
C LEU A 141 13.15 3.92 -5.32
N PRO A 142 12.52 2.89 -4.73
CA PRO A 142 13.19 1.95 -3.84
C PRO A 142 14.41 1.30 -4.46
N PRO A 143 15.39 0.87 -3.65
CA PRO A 143 16.42 -0.05 -4.14
C PRO A 143 15.77 -1.40 -4.56
N PRO A 144 16.29 -2.09 -5.58
CA PRO A 144 15.90 -3.46 -5.94
C PRO A 144 16.02 -4.44 -4.78
N LEU A 145 15.35 -5.58 -4.91
CA LEU A 145 15.48 -6.64 -3.91
C LEU A 145 16.90 -7.21 -3.90
N THR A 146 17.41 -7.46 -2.70
CA THR A 146 18.63 -8.24 -2.50
C THR A 146 18.37 -9.72 -2.81
N GLU A 147 19.43 -10.49 -3.01
CA GLU A 147 19.30 -11.92 -3.32
C GLU A 147 18.63 -12.71 -2.19
N ASP A 148 18.91 -12.35 -0.94
CA ASP A 148 18.23 -12.96 0.22
C ASP A 148 16.74 -12.60 0.25
N GLU A 149 16.37 -11.34 -0.03
CA GLU A 149 14.98 -10.93 -0.12
C GLU A 149 14.24 -11.65 -1.26
N ARG A 150 14.87 -11.80 -2.44
CA ARG A 150 14.31 -12.58 -3.55
C ARG A 150 14.07 -14.04 -3.15
N ARG A 151 15.02 -14.65 -2.46
CA ARG A 151 14.89 -16.03 -1.96
C ARG A 151 13.74 -16.16 -0.97
N GLU A 152 13.64 -15.26 0.00
CA GLU A 152 12.54 -15.24 0.98
C GLU A 152 11.16 -15.08 0.31
N GLU A 153 11.04 -14.15 -0.64
CA GLU A 153 9.81 -13.92 -1.38
C GLU A 153 9.43 -15.12 -2.24
N LYS A 154 10.41 -15.74 -2.91
CA LYS A 154 10.19 -16.98 -3.66
C LYS A 154 9.70 -18.12 -2.78
N GLU A 155 10.32 -18.32 -1.62
CA GLU A 155 9.85 -19.34 -0.66
C GLU A 155 8.41 -19.05 -0.18
N LEU A 156 8.05 -17.78 -0.02
CA LEU A 156 6.68 -17.39 0.34
C LEU A 156 5.69 -17.60 -0.81
N MET A 157 6.11 -17.34 -2.05
CA MET A 157 5.33 -17.64 -3.26
C MET A 157 5.07 -19.14 -3.37
N ASP A 158 6.11 -19.95 -3.23
CA ASP A 158 6.02 -21.40 -3.32
C ASP A 158 5.08 -21.97 -2.23
N LYS A 159 5.18 -21.48 -0.99
CA LYS A 159 4.29 -21.85 0.12
C LYS A 159 2.83 -21.46 -0.11
N ASN A 160 2.58 -20.40 -0.87
CA ASN A 160 1.24 -19.87 -1.12
C ASN A 160 0.73 -20.15 -2.53
N LYS A 161 1.43 -20.98 -3.32
CA LYS A 161 1.16 -21.20 -4.74
C LYS A 161 -0.31 -21.49 -5.05
N GLU A 162 -0.94 -22.39 -4.31
CA GLU A 162 -2.36 -22.75 -4.52
C GLU A 162 -3.30 -21.55 -4.34
N LYS A 163 -3.02 -20.68 -3.36
CA LYS A 163 -3.80 -19.45 -3.14
C LYS A 163 -3.62 -18.46 -4.29
N ILE A 164 -2.39 -18.33 -4.77
CA ILE A 164 -2.05 -17.46 -5.91
C ILE A 164 -2.74 -17.95 -7.18
N ASP A 165 -2.68 -19.25 -7.46
CA ASP A 165 -3.30 -19.84 -8.65
C ASP A 165 -4.82 -19.69 -8.61
N LYS A 166 -5.46 -19.88 -7.44
CA LYS A 166 -6.89 -19.62 -7.28
C LYS A 166 -7.25 -18.16 -7.53
N ILE A 167 -6.47 -17.24 -6.98
CA ILE A 167 -6.64 -15.81 -7.21
C ILE A 167 -6.54 -15.48 -8.70
N ARG A 168 -5.56 -16.05 -9.39
CA ARG A 168 -5.33 -15.86 -10.82
C ARG A 168 -6.51 -16.37 -11.64
N GLU A 169 -7.08 -17.51 -11.26
CA GLU A 169 -8.29 -18.06 -11.88
C GLU A 169 -9.53 -17.19 -11.61
N ASP A 170 -9.74 -16.77 -10.36
CA ASP A 170 -10.84 -15.86 -9.98
C ASP A 170 -10.78 -14.56 -10.82
N LEU A 171 -9.59 -13.97 -10.98
CA LEU A 171 -9.37 -12.77 -11.81
C LEU A 171 -9.68 -13.04 -13.29
N LYS A 172 -9.20 -14.15 -13.87
CA LYS A 172 -9.51 -14.54 -15.26
C LYS A 172 -11.00 -14.74 -15.49
N ASN A 173 -11.71 -15.26 -14.49
CA ASN A 173 -13.16 -15.49 -14.52
C ASN A 173 -13.98 -14.24 -14.17
N GLY A 174 -13.34 -13.10 -13.91
CA GLY A 174 -14.02 -11.85 -13.53
C GLY A 174 -14.66 -11.88 -12.14
N ILE A 175 -14.27 -12.84 -11.29
CA ILE A 175 -14.77 -12.97 -9.92
C ILE A 175 -14.09 -11.92 -9.05
N ASN A 176 -14.77 -10.77 -8.92
CA ASN A 176 -14.36 -9.70 -8.02
C ASN A 176 -14.97 -9.91 -6.63
N ARG A 177 -14.16 -10.34 -5.67
CA ARG A 177 -14.60 -10.37 -4.28
C ARG A 177 -14.87 -8.95 -3.77
N GLU A 178 -15.95 -8.77 -3.01
CA GLU A 178 -16.16 -7.53 -2.29
C GLU A 178 -15.00 -7.32 -1.32
N ARG A 179 -14.43 -6.12 -1.32
CA ARG A 179 -13.25 -5.75 -0.54
C ARG A 179 -13.69 -4.65 0.40
N LEU A 180 -13.86 -4.98 1.67
CA LEU A 180 -14.09 -3.99 2.70
C LEU A 180 -12.84 -3.13 2.85
N VAL A 181 -13.04 -1.82 3.01
CA VAL A 181 -11.96 -0.87 3.24
C VAL A 181 -11.96 -0.49 4.71
N PHE A 182 -10.82 -0.59 5.35
CA PHE A 182 -10.60 -0.13 6.72
C PHE A 182 -9.98 1.25 6.65
N ILE A 183 -10.60 2.22 7.33
CA ILE A 183 -10.06 3.56 7.51
C ILE A 183 -9.56 3.60 8.95
N GLU A 184 -8.24 3.60 9.10
CA GLU A 184 -7.53 3.60 10.38
C GLU A 184 -7.39 5.02 10.95
N SER A 185 -7.43 6.03 10.08
CA SER A 185 -7.37 7.45 10.48
C SER A 185 -8.12 8.33 9.49
N ASP A 186 -8.88 9.31 9.99
CA ASP A 186 -9.61 10.29 9.19
C ASP A 186 -9.08 11.74 9.36
N ASN A 187 -7.90 11.89 9.97
CA ASN A 187 -7.30 13.18 10.33
C ASN A 187 -7.05 14.08 9.12
N LYS A 188 -7.58 15.30 9.04
CA LYS A 188 -7.46 16.10 7.81
C LYS A 188 -6.01 16.56 7.54
N LEU A 189 -5.50 16.34 6.31
CA LEU A 189 -4.33 17.08 5.80
C LEU A 189 -4.75 18.52 5.50
N GLN A 190 -4.69 19.41 6.50
CA GLN A 190 -4.97 20.84 6.34
C GLN A 190 -3.86 21.63 5.62
#